data_AF-A0AAJ2A3E5-F1
#
_entry.id   AF-A0AAJ2A3E5-F1
#
_cell.length_a   1.000
_cell.length_b   1.000
_cell.length_c   1.000
_cell.angle_alpha   90.00
_cell.angle_beta   90.00
_cell.angle_gamma   90.00
#
_symmetry.space_group_name_H-M   'P 1'
#
loop_
_entity.id
_entity.type
_entity.pdbx_description
1 polymer ?
#
loop_
_entity_poly.entity_id
_entity_poly.type
_entity_poly.pdbx_seq_one_letter_code
_entity_poly.pdbx_strand_id
1 'polypeptide(L)' 'MAFDGDANAAVPEEFTHGAGARCYALATIAEYRPALFWCGLFAVALIPVLAAVKVLHG' A
#
# COMPACT_ATOMS: atom_id res chain seq x y z
N MET A 1 9.70 -4.59 -17.33
CA MET A 1 9.23 -4.05 -16.03
C MET A 1 8.30 -2.89 -16.33
N ALA A 2 7.22 -2.72 -15.58
CA ALA A 2 6.27 -1.63 -15.81
C ALA A 2 6.76 -0.28 -15.25
N PHE A 3 7.75 -0.32 -14.35
CA PHE A 3 8.43 0.84 -13.79
C PHE A 3 9.91 0.80 -14.16
N ASP A 4 10.51 1.95 -14.46
CA ASP A 4 11.89 2.07 -14.97
C ASP A 4 12.98 1.84 -13.90
N GLY A 5 12.62 1.30 -12.74
CA GLY A 5 13.55 1.02 -11.65
C GLY A 5 14.00 2.23 -10.84
N ASP A 6 13.57 3.45 -11.21
CA ASP A 6 13.80 4.67 -10.43
C ASP A 6 12.58 5.05 -9.59
N ALA A 7 12.72 4.96 -8.27
CA ALA A 7 11.68 5.32 -7.31
C ALA A 7 11.41 6.84 -7.22
N ASN A 8 12.30 7.67 -7.80
CA ASN A 8 12.16 9.13 -7.84
C ASN A 8 11.75 9.64 -9.23
N ALA A 9 11.43 8.73 -10.16
CA ALA A 9 10.92 9.11 -11.46
C ALA A 9 9.64 9.96 -11.32
N ALA A 10 9.47 10.93 -12.22
CA ALA A 10 8.29 11.79 -12.22
C ALA A 10 7.02 10.94 -12.38
N VAL A 11 6.01 11.23 -11.56
CA VAL A 11 4.69 10.58 -11.67
C VAL A 11 4.02 11.06 -12.97
N PRO A 12 3.52 10.16 -13.83
CA PRO A 12 2.81 10.55 -15.04
C PRO A 12 1.59 11.42 -14.73
N GLU A 13 1.32 12.45 -15.55
CA GLU A 13 0.25 13.44 -15.31
C GLU A 13 -1.13 12.78 -15.10
N GLU A 14 -1.42 11.72 -15.85
CA GLU A 14 -2.67 10.94 -15.77
C GLU A 14 -2.92 10.28 -14.39
N PHE A 15 -1.87 10.09 -13.59
CA PHE A 15 -1.93 9.51 -12.25
C PHE A 15 -1.68 10.54 -11.14
N THR A 16 -1.80 11.84 -11.44
CA THR A 16 -1.62 12.88 -10.41
C THR A 16 -2.84 13.03 -9.51
N HIS A 17 -4.05 12.70 -9.99
CA HIS A 17 -5.30 12.90 -9.27
C HIS A 17 -6.26 11.71 -9.37
N GLY A 18 -7.26 11.69 -8.47
CA GLY A 18 -8.37 10.73 -8.54
C GLY A 18 -8.06 9.35 -7.96
N ALA A 19 -8.76 8.33 -8.47
CA ALA A 19 -8.57 6.94 -8.03
C ALA A 19 -7.29 6.32 -8.63
N GLY A 20 -6.97 6.67 -9.89
CA GLY A 20 -5.76 6.23 -10.57
C GLY A 20 -4.48 6.60 -9.82
N ALA A 21 -4.41 7.82 -9.27
CA ALA A 21 -3.29 8.27 -8.46
C ALA A 21 -3.01 7.39 -7.24
N ARG A 22 -4.07 6.93 -6.56
CA ARG A 22 -3.96 6.07 -5.38
C ARG A 22 -3.47 4.68 -5.75
N CYS A 23 -4.01 4.12 -6.83
CA CYS A 23 -3.58 2.82 -7.34
C CYS A 23 -2.11 2.87 -7.81
N TYR A 24 -1.72 3.95 -8.49
CA TYR A 24 -0.35 4.18 -8.92
C TYR A 24 0.59 4.23 -7.72
N ALA A 25 0.27 5.03 -6.70
CA ALA A 25 1.08 5.11 -5.48
C ALA A 25 1.22 3.74 -4.78
N LEU A 26 0.14 2.96 -4.69
CA LEU A 26 0.19 1.60 -4.11
C LEU A 26 1.06 0.65 -4.93
N ALA A 27 0.95 0.70 -6.27
CA ALA A 27 1.79 -0.11 -7.16
C ALA A 27 3.27 0.27 -7.03
N THR A 28 3.59 1.56 -6.95
CA THR A 28 4.95 2.05 -6.70
C THR A 28 5.48 1.57 -5.35
N ILE A 29 4.69 1.62 -4.28
CA ILE A 29 5.12 1.11 -2.96
C ILE A 29 5.34 -0.41 -3.02
N ALA A 30 4.47 -1.16 -3.69
CA ALA A 30 4.62 -2.60 -3.86
C ALA A 30 5.93 -2.97 -4.59
N GLU A 31 6.32 -2.20 -5.60
CA GLU A 31 7.55 -2.41 -6.37
C GLU A 31 8.81 -2.02 -5.57
N TYR A 32 8.87 -0.79 -5.07
CA TYR A 32 10.11 -0.21 -4.50
C TYR A 32 10.27 -0.41 -2.99
N ARG A 33 9.19 -0.70 -2.28
CA ARG A 33 9.13 -0.85 -0.82
C ARG A 33 8.19 -2.01 -0.43
N PRO A 34 8.43 -3.24 -0.93
CA PRO A 34 7.50 -4.36 -0.80
C PRO A 34 7.16 -4.70 0.66
N ALA A 35 8.12 -4.56 1.57
CA ALA A 35 7.90 -4.79 2.99
C ALA A 35 6.84 -3.84 3.57
N LEU A 36 6.85 -2.56 3.19
CA LEU A 36 5.85 -1.59 3.66
C LEU A 36 4.47 -1.91 3.08
N PHE A 37 4.40 -2.29 1.80
CA PHE A 37 3.15 -2.67 1.16
C PHE A 37 2.50 -3.87 1.85
N TRP A 38 3.24 -4.98 1.98
CA TRP A 38 2.70 -6.22 2.55
C TRP A 38 2.42 -6.10 4.05
N CYS A 39 3.30 -5.47 4.83
CA CYS A 39 3.03 -5.25 6.26
C CYS A 39 1.81 -4.35 6.47
N GLY A 40 1.69 -3.27 5.68
CA GLY A 40 0.51 -2.40 5.71
C GLY A 40 -0.76 -3.16 5.36
N LEU A 41 -0.72 -4.01 4.33
CA LEU A 41 -1.84 -4.86 3.94
C LEU A 41 -2.24 -5.85 5.05
N PHE A 42 -1.26 -6.52 5.67
CA PHE A 42 -1.53 -7.41 6.80
C PHE A 42 -2.14 -6.67 7.99
N ALA A 43 -1.69 -5.44 8.28
CA ALA A 43 -2.21 -4.64 9.37
C ALA A 43 -3.72 -4.36 9.23
N VAL A 44 -4.24 -4.18 8.01
CA VAL A 44 -5.67 -3.98 7.76
C VAL A 44 -6.52 -5.13 8.30
N ALA A 45 -6.04 -6.37 8.22
CA ALA A 45 -6.72 -7.55 8.75
C ALA A 45 -6.35 -7.83 10.22
N LEU A 46 -5.09 -7.62 10.60
CA LEU A 46 -4.61 -7.91 11.96
C LEU A 46 -5.25 -7.01 13.01
N ILE A 47 -5.42 -5.71 12.74
CA ILE A 47 -6.01 -4.77 13.68
C ILE A 47 -7.44 -5.19 14.10
N PRO A 48 -8.38 -5.45 13.18
CA PRO A 48 -9.72 -5.90 13.56
C PRO A 48 -9.72 -7.27 14.24
N VAL A 49 -8.84 -8.19 13.82
CA VAL A 49 -8.70 -9.50 14.50
C VAL A 49 -8.25 -9.31 15.95
N LEU A 50 -7.21 -8.49 16.19
CA LEU A 50 -6.72 -8.22 17.54
C LEU A 50 -7.77 -7.50 18.40
N ALA A 51 -8.54 -6.58 17.81
CA ALA A 51 -9.66 -5.93 18.50
C ALA A 51 -10.74 -6.95 18.90
N ALA A 52 -11.12 -7.85 18.00
CA ALA A 52 -12.09 -8.92 18.28
C ALA A 52 -11.59 -9.87 19.38
N VAL A 53 -10.34 -10.33 19.28
CA VAL A 53 -9.70 -11.18 20.31
C VAL A 53 -9.69 -10.48 21.66
N LYS A 54 -9.43 -9.17 21.70
CA LYS A 54 -9.45 -8.40 22.94
C LYS A 54 -10.84 -8.27 23.56
N VAL A 55 -11.88 -8.16 22.76
CA VAL A 55 -13.28 -8.13 23.24
C VAL A 55 -13.73 -9.52 23.74
N LEU A 56 -13.24 -10.60 23.12
CA LEU A 56 -13.62 -11.97 23.50
C LEU A 56 -12.88 -12.49 24.75
N HIS A 57 -11.68 -11.98 25.04
CA HIS A 57 -10.85 -12.40 26.17
C HIS A 57 -10.68 -11.32 27.25
N GLY A 58 -11.35 -10.17 27.13
CA GLY A 58 -11.35 -9.07 28.10
C GLY A 58 -12.70 -8.95 28.79
#